data_AF-A0AAP5JX33-F1
#
_entry.id   AF-A0AAP5JX33-F1
#
_cell.length_a   1.000
_cell.length_b   1.000
_cell.length_c   1.000
_cell.angle_alpha   90.00
_cell.angle_beta   90.00
_cell.angle_gamma   90.00
#
_symmetry.space_group_name_H-M   'P 1'
#
loop_
_entity.id
_entity.type
_entity.pdbx_description
1 polymer ?
#
loop_
_entity_poly.entity_id
_entity_poly.type
_entity_poly.pdbx_seq_one_letter_code
_entity_poly.pdbx_strand_id
1 'polypeptide(L)'
;MGQSQALKDGERLLALEADSDFHSVYIVLSHNDELQRILSGIKQKLKRLELFYFEKAQDAHLSWEEHQRIIDTLRQRDLRQALDAIKYNWTSSFSRIQSKAQDGS
;
A
#
# COMPACT_ATOMS: atom_id res chain seq x y z
N MET A 1 10.32 17.78 -22.99
CA MET A 1 10.59 16.73 -21.98
C MET A 1 9.53 16.62 -20.87
N GLY A 2 8.58 17.57 -20.68
CA GLY A 2 7.62 17.54 -19.56
C GLY A 2 6.41 16.59 -19.66
N GLN A 3 5.96 16.23 -20.88
CA GLN A 3 4.73 15.42 -21.03
C GLN A 3 4.89 13.97 -20.54
N SER A 4 6.07 13.37 -20.69
CA SER A 4 6.33 11.99 -20.23
C SER A 4 6.37 11.89 -18.70
N GLN A 5 6.86 12.93 -18.01
CA GLN A 5 6.93 12.93 -16.55
C GLN A 5 5.54 13.09 -15.92
N ALA A 6 4.72 14.02 -16.43
CA ALA A 6 3.35 14.20 -15.97
C ALA A 6 2.50 12.93 -16.12
N LEU A 7 2.65 12.22 -17.26
CA LEU A 7 2.01 10.92 -17.47
C LEU A 7 2.49 9.90 -16.43
N LYS A 8 3.80 9.89 -16.16
CA LYS A 8 4.36 8.97 -15.17
C LYS A 8 3.81 9.24 -13.77
N ASP A 9 3.69 10.51 -13.39
CA ASP A 9 3.17 10.92 -12.08
C ASP A 9 1.68 10.56 -11.93
N GLY A 10 0.88 10.75 -13.00
CA GLY A 10 -0.51 10.34 -13.02
C GLY A 10 -0.71 8.84 -12.79
N GLU A 11 0.05 7.99 -13.49
CA GLU A 11 0.03 6.54 -13.29
C GLU A 11 0.46 6.12 -11.86
N ARG A 12 1.41 6.85 -11.24
CA ARG A 12 1.78 6.60 -9.83
C ARG A 12 0.63 6.91 -8.88
N LEU A 13 -0.04 8.04 -9.10
CA LEU A 13 -1.17 8.43 -8.27
C LEU A 13 -2.29 7.39 -8.33
N LEU A 14 -2.61 6.89 -9.54
CA LEU A 14 -3.62 5.85 -9.75
C LEU A 14 -3.25 4.53 -9.04
N ALA A 15 -1.97 4.13 -9.08
CA ALA A 15 -1.52 2.93 -8.37
C ALA A 15 -1.69 3.06 -6.85
N LEU A 16 -1.33 4.21 -6.27
CA LEU A 16 -1.49 4.49 -4.84
C LEU A 16 -2.96 4.60 -4.42
N GLU A 17 -3.83 5.05 -5.32
CA GLU A 17 -5.27 5.07 -5.08
C GLU A 17 -5.85 3.66 -5.08
N ALA A 18 -5.49 2.83 -6.05
CA ALA A 18 -5.91 1.43 -6.08
C ALA A 18 -5.45 0.65 -4.83
N ASP A 19 -4.24 0.90 -4.34
CA ASP A 19 -3.71 0.35 -3.09
C ASP A 19 -4.54 0.80 -1.87
N SER A 20 -4.78 2.11 -1.76
CA SER A 20 -5.61 2.68 -0.70
C SER A 20 -7.03 2.07 -0.71
N ASP A 21 -7.63 1.95 -1.89
CA ASP A 21 -8.97 1.42 -2.07
C ASP A 21 -9.04 -0.06 -1.70
N PHE A 22 -8.06 -0.86 -2.11
CA PHE A 22 -7.96 -2.27 -1.72
C PHE A 22 -8.00 -2.45 -0.21
N HIS A 23 -7.17 -1.68 0.51
CA HIS A 23 -7.13 -1.77 1.96
C HIS A 23 -8.37 -1.20 2.66
N SER A 24 -9.06 -0.23 2.04
CA SER A 24 -10.27 0.36 2.61
C SER A 24 -11.37 -0.68 2.82
N VAL A 25 -11.44 -1.70 1.94
CA VAL A 25 -12.47 -2.75 1.98
C VAL A 25 -12.52 -3.43 3.35
N TYR A 26 -11.42 -4.00 3.80
CA TYR A 26 -11.42 -4.75 5.07
C TYR A 26 -11.39 -3.84 6.30
N ILE A 27 -10.87 -2.61 6.17
CA ILE A 27 -10.91 -1.61 7.24
C ILE A 27 -12.36 -1.20 7.52
N VAL A 28 -13.15 -0.91 6.48
CA VAL A 28 -14.57 -0.56 6.63
C VAL A 28 -15.37 -1.75 7.16
N LEU A 29 -15.11 -2.96 6.64
CA LEU A 29 -15.77 -4.19 7.12
C LEU A 29 -15.48 -4.53 8.58
N SER A 30 -14.43 -3.95 9.19
CA SER A 30 -14.16 -4.12 10.63
C SER A 30 -15.22 -3.47 11.53
N HIS A 31 -16.03 -2.54 10.99
CA HIS A 31 -17.01 -1.73 11.75
C HIS A 31 -16.40 -1.05 12.99
N ASN A 32 -15.11 -0.70 12.92
CA ASN A 32 -14.39 -0.03 14.00
C ASN A 32 -14.05 1.41 13.59
N ASP A 33 -14.92 2.34 13.95
CA ASP A 33 -14.80 3.76 13.58
C ASP A 33 -13.52 4.40 14.14
N GLU A 34 -13.09 3.99 15.33
CA GLU A 34 -11.86 4.49 15.94
C GLU A 34 -10.62 4.02 15.17
N LEU A 35 -10.61 2.76 14.72
CA LEU A 35 -9.56 2.24 13.85
C LEU A 35 -9.54 3.01 12.52
N GLN A 36 -10.69 3.22 11.89
CA GLN A 36 -10.79 3.99 10.64
C GLN A 36 -10.22 5.41 10.81
N ARG A 37 -10.59 6.08 11.90
CA ARG A 37 -10.12 7.43 12.24
C ARG A 37 -8.60 7.48 12.39
N ILE A 38 -8.01 6.56 13.16
CA ILE A 38 -6.56 6.47 13.36
C ILE A 38 -5.84 6.22 12.03
N LEU A 39 -6.34 5.26 11.25
CA LEU A 39 -5.71 4.85 10.00
C LEU A 39 -5.77 5.93 8.92
N SER A 40 -6.85 6.71 8.86
CA SER A 40 -7.00 7.77 7.85
C SER A 40 -5.83 8.77 7.87
N GLY A 41 -5.45 9.24 9.06
CA GLY A 41 -4.35 10.20 9.22
C GLY A 41 -2.98 9.60 8.95
N ILE A 42 -2.77 8.34 9.30
CA ILE A 42 -1.51 7.63 9.04
C ILE A 42 -1.34 7.36 7.54
N LYS A 43 -2.38 6.83 6.89
CA LYS A 43 -2.36 6.52 5.45
C LYS A 43 -2.15 7.76 4.58
N GLN A 44 -2.74 8.89 4.95
CA GLN A 44 -2.51 10.14 4.21
C GLN A 44 -1.05 10.59 4.26
N LYS A 45 -0.35 10.36 5.40
CA LYS A 45 1.09 10.62 5.52
C LYS A 45 1.89 9.62 4.68
N LEU A 46 1.53 8.35 4.72
CA LEU A 46 2.20 7.29 3.96
C LEU A 46 2.11 7.53 2.45
N LYS A 47 0.92 7.84 1.91
CA LYS A 47 0.71 8.16 0.49
C LYS A 47 1.63 9.28 -0.01
N ARG A 48 1.91 10.29 0.83
CA ARG A 48 2.85 11.38 0.48
C ARG A 48 4.30 10.91 0.42
N LEU A 49 4.71 10.02 1.33
CA LEU A 49 6.05 9.42 1.30
C LEU A 49 6.20 8.51 0.09
N GLU A 50 5.20 7.69 -0.20
CA GLU A 50 5.19 6.81 -1.37
C GLU A 50 5.27 7.61 -2.66
N LEU A 51 4.50 8.69 -2.82
CA LEU A 51 4.62 9.53 -4.03
C LEU A 51 6.05 10.05 -4.26
N PHE A 52 6.80 10.29 -3.19
CA PHE A 52 8.18 10.77 -3.25
C PHE A 52 9.19 9.64 -3.53
N TYR A 53 9.04 8.47 -2.91
CA TYR A 53 10.02 7.37 -2.98
C TYR A 53 9.65 6.21 -3.93
N PHE A 54 8.43 6.17 -4.47
CA PHE A 54 7.93 5.05 -5.27
C PHE A 54 8.51 5.07 -6.70
N GLU A 55 9.23 4.01 -7.05
CA GLU A 55 9.83 3.81 -8.36
C GLU A 55 9.18 2.60 -9.05
N LYS A 56 8.55 2.88 -10.20
CA LYS A 56 7.35 2.18 -10.67
C LYS A 56 7.38 0.65 -10.81
N ALA A 57 8.46 0.06 -11.30
CA ALA A 57 8.34 -1.30 -11.84
C ALA A 57 8.43 -2.38 -10.75
N GLN A 58 9.39 -2.24 -9.84
CA GLN A 58 9.66 -3.27 -8.84
C GLN A 58 8.67 -3.21 -7.68
N ASP A 59 8.35 -2.00 -7.19
CA ASP A 59 7.44 -1.82 -6.04
C ASP A 59 6.01 -2.25 -6.38
N ALA A 60 5.53 -1.96 -7.59
CA ALA A 60 4.18 -2.31 -8.02
C ALA A 60 3.99 -3.83 -8.15
N HIS A 61 5.02 -4.55 -8.62
CA HIS A 61 4.95 -6.02 -8.71
C HIS A 61 4.87 -6.66 -7.32
N LEU A 62 5.70 -6.19 -6.38
CA LEU A 62 5.70 -6.70 -5.00
C LEU A 62 4.38 -6.40 -4.28
N SER A 63 3.83 -5.19 -4.42
CA SER A 63 2.51 -4.83 -3.86
C SER A 63 1.40 -5.75 -4.40
N TRP A 64 1.42 -6.05 -5.71
CA TRP A 64 0.44 -6.94 -6.31
C TRP A 64 0.51 -8.37 -5.75
N GLU A 65 1.70 -8.95 -5.62
CA GLU A 65 1.86 -10.31 -5.07
C GLU A 65 1.39 -10.38 -3.60
N GLU A 66 1.70 -9.35 -2.82
CA GLU A 66 1.26 -9.21 -1.43
C GLU A 66 -0.27 -9.12 -1.32
N HIS A 67 -0.93 -8.33 -2.18
CA HIS A 67 -2.39 -8.25 -2.24
C HIS A 67 -3.03 -9.57 -2.65
N GLN A 68 -2.44 -10.26 -3.62
CA GLN A 68 -2.93 -11.57 -4.06
C GLN A 68 -2.88 -12.59 -2.90
N ARG A 69 -1.81 -12.58 -2.11
CA ARG A 69 -1.70 -13.42 -0.90
C ARG A 69 -2.78 -13.11 0.14
N ILE A 70 -3.10 -11.84 0.36
CA ILE A 70 -4.20 -11.43 1.25
C ILE A 70 -5.54 -11.99 0.72
N ILE A 71 -5.81 -11.84 -0.58
CA ILE A 71 -7.04 -12.35 -1.19
C ILE A 71 -7.15 -13.88 -1.04
N ASP A 72 -6.07 -14.60 -1.32
CA ASP A 72 -6.09 -16.07 -1.30
C ASP A 72 -6.27 -16.63 0.10
N THR A 73 -5.62 -16.04 1.11
CA THR A 73 -5.81 -16.42 2.52
C THR A 73 -7.23 -16.10 3.01
N LEU A 74 -7.81 -14.97 2.60
CA LEU A 74 -9.22 -14.64 2.88
C LEU A 74 -10.19 -15.62 2.20
N ARG A 75 -9.95 -16.02 0.95
CA ARG A 75 -10.76 -17.01 0.22
C ARG A 75 -10.74 -18.38 0.89
N GLN A 76 -9.58 -18.77 1.43
CA GLN A 76 -9.41 -20.01 2.19
C GLN A 76 -10.04 -19.94 3.59
N ARG A 77 -10.55 -18.76 4.00
CA ARG A 77 -11.10 -18.49 5.34
C ARG A 77 -10.09 -18.73 6.47
N ASP A 78 -8.79 -18.64 6.17
CA ASP A 78 -7.74 -18.72 7.17
C ASP A 78 -7.46 -17.33 7.73
N LEU A 79 -8.17 -16.98 8.80
CA LEU A 79 -8.06 -15.66 9.42
C LEU A 79 -6.65 -15.39 9.95
N ARG A 80 -5.95 -16.41 10.45
CA ARG A 80 -4.59 -16.24 10.98
C ARG A 80 -3.64 -15.87 9.86
N GLN A 81 -3.66 -16.64 8.77
CA GLN A 81 -2.80 -16.34 7.62
C GLN A 81 -3.18 -15.02 6.94
N ALA A 82 -4.46 -14.66 6.91
CA ALA A 82 -4.89 -13.36 6.39
C ALA A 82 -4.33 -12.19 7.22
N LEU A 83 -4.37 -12.30 8.55
CA LEU A 83 -3.78 -11.29 9.45
C LEU A 83 -2.26 -11.19 9.27
N ASP A 84 -1.58 -12.33 9.16
CA ASP A 84 -0.13 -12.37 8.91
C ASP A 84 0.22 -11.74 7.55
N ALA A 85 -0.57 -12.01 6.51
CA ALA A 85 -0.39 -11.43 5.18
C ALA A 85 -0.61 -9.90 5.17
N ILE A 86 -1.66 -9.41 5.83
CA ILE A 86 -1.93 -7.97 5.96
C ILE A 86 -0.79 -7.28 6.71
N LYS A 87 -0.35 -7.86 7.83
CA LYS A 87 0.76 -7.32 8.62
C LYS A 87 2.04 -7.27 7.80
N TYR A 88 2.34 -8.36 7.09
CA TYR A 88 3.52 -8.44 6.24
C TYR A 88 3.50 -7.31 5.20
N ASN A 89 2.42 -7.17 4.43
CA ASN A 89 2.28 -6.15 3.40
C ASN A 89 2.49 -4.71 3.93
N TRP A 90 1.96 -4.39 5.11
CA TRP A 90 2.13 -3.06 5.69
C TRP A 90 3.57 -2.81 6.17
N THR A 91 4.17 -3.81 6.82
CA THR A 91 5.55 -3.69 7.30
C THR A 91 6.57 -3.69 6.16
N SER A 92 6.38 -4.52 5.13
CA SER A 92 7.26 -4.57 3.96
C SER A 92 7.20 -3.28 3.15
N SER A 93 5.99 -2.73 2.95
CA SER A 93 5.81 -1.43 2.27
C SER A 93 6.54 -0.32 3.01
N PHE A 94 6.41 -0.26 4.33
CA PHE A 94 7.15 0.72 5.14
C PHE A 94 8.66 0.52 5.08
N SER A 95 9.16 -0.72 5.19
CA SER A 95 10.59 -1.02 5.07
C SER A 95 11.18 -0.63 3.73
N ARG A 96 10.42 -0.80 2.62
CA ARG A 96 10.83 -0.34 1.28
C ARG A 96 11.02 1.18 1.24
N ILE A 97 10.07 1.93 1.79
CA ILE A 97 10.16 3.40 1.89
C ILE A 97 11.37 3.80 2.74
N GLN A 98 11.58 3.13 3.87
CA GLN A 98 12.68 3.43 4.78
C GLN A 98 14.05 3.18 4.13
N SER A 99 14.24 2.06 3.43
CA SER A 99 15.48 1.74 2.71
C SER A 99 15.80 2.85 1.70
N LYS A 100 14.82 3.26 0.89
CA LYS A 100 15.00 4.30 -0.12
C LYS A 100 15.30 5.68 0.47
N ALA A 101 14.71 6.00 1.61
CA ALA A 101 15.01 7.23 2.34
C ALA A 101 16.45 7.25 2.90
N GLN A 102 17.03 6.08 3.19
CA GLN A 102 18.43 5.95 3.64
C GLN A 102 19.43 5.98 2.48
N ASP A 103 19.07 5.38 1.34
CA ASP A 103 19.93 5.33 0.15
C ASP A 103 20.05 6.68 -0.59
N GLY A 104 19.07 7.58 -0.41
CA GLY A 104 19.06 8.92 -0.99
C GLY A 104 19.71 10.02 -0.13
N SER A 105 20.45 9.65 0.93
CA SER A 105 21.02 10.57 1.93
C SER A 105 22.55 10.72 1.85
#